data_AF-A0A381T656-F1
#
_entry.id   AF-A0A381T656-F1
#
_cell.length_a   1.000
_cell.length_b   1.000
_cell.length_c   1.000
_cell.angle_alpha   90.00
_cell.angle_beta   90.00
_cell.angle_gamma   90.00
#
_symmetry.space_group_name_H-M   'P 1'
#
loop_
_entity.id
_entity.type
_entity.pdbx_description
1 polymer ?
#
loop_
_entity_poly.entity_id
_entity_poly.type
_entity_poly.pdbx_seq_one_letter_code
_entity_poly.pdbx_strand_id
1 'polypeptide(L)'
;MTSQSTNHVLLIRPVEFYCNEQTIETNHYQQPDDNKSHSEILEQALIEFDAFEKNLLDHNIQVTTLIGQKGCPDNIFPNWAVTFDDQSMHIFSMLGENRRLEKSKEHISTLNQIYRTTLDYSEYENTSQFLEGTSSLVLDRVNRIAYMGISSRSNEDLAIKWADDQNYQLIVFETQSHTGDPIYHSDVMMSIGTELALVCSESIKLGGNNVINQLSQTHEILEISRDQLMSFCGNCIEIKDTNNKLNLV
;
A
#
# COMPACT_ATOMS: atom_id res chain seq x y z
N MET A 1 8.81 -10.26 -19.68
CA MET A 1 9.55 -10.51 -18.42
C MET A 1 8.89 -9.66 -17.36
N THR A 2 8.55 -10.22 -16.22
CA THR A 2 7.93 -9.47 -15.11
C THR A 2 8.92 -8.44 -14.58
N SER A 3 8.44 -7.22 -14.34
CA SER A 3 9.23 -6.10 -13.81
C SER A 3 8.83 -5.86 -12.36
N GLN A 4 9.80 -5.53 -11.50
CA GLN A 4 9.52 -5.12 -10.12
C GLN A 4 8.79 -3.77 -10.08
N SER A 5 9.32 -2.79 -10.83
CA SER A 5 8.81 -1.42 -10.83
C SER A 5 7.93 -1.10 -12.02
N THR A 6 6.89 -0.30 -11.76
CA THR A 6 6.01 0.33 -12.76
C THR A 6 6.61 1.63 -13.26
N ASN A 7 6.21 2.09 -14.45
CA ASN A 7 6.49 3.43 -14.97
C ASN A 7 5.27 4.36 -14.94
N HIS A 8 4.13 3.87 -14.43
CA HIS A 8 2.86 4.58 -14.36
C HIS A 8 2.25 4.40 -12.98
N VAL A 9 1.97 5.51 -12.31
CA VAL A 9 1.41 5.58 -10.95
C VAL A 9 -0.02 6.12 -11.00
N LEU A 10 -0.88 5.57 -10.16
CA LEU A 10 -2.23 6.09 -9.89
C LEU A 10 -2.19 6.96 -8.63
N LEU A 11 -2.67 8.20 -8.74
CA LEU A 11 -2.93 9.06 -7.59
C LEU A 11 -4.45 9.32 -7.46
N ILE A 12 -4.92 9.53 -6.23
CA ILE A 12 -6.29 9.93 -5.96
C ILE A 12 -6.28 11.31 -5.32
N ARG A 13 -6.71 12.34 -6.04
CA ARG A 13 -6.86 13.68 -5.48
C ARG A 13 -7.95 13.66 -4.41
N PRO A 14 -7.66 13.98 -3.13
CA PRO A 14 -8.67 13.93 -2.08
C PRO A 14 -9.73 15.00 -2.30
N VAL A 15 -11.00 14.65 -2.03
CA VAL A 15 -12.09 15.63 -1.87
C VAL A 15 -12.35 15.96 -0.40
N GLU A 16 -11.88 15.10 0.49
CA GLU A 16 -11.88 15.20 1.95
C GLU A 16 -10.58 14.54 2.43
N PHE A 17 -9.97 15.08 3.49
CA PHE A 17 -8.78 14.51 4.12
C PHE A 17 -8.70 15.01 5.56
N TYR A 18 -8.74 14.08 6.52
CA TYR A 18 -8.69 14.33 7.96
C TYR A 18 -8.47 13.00 8.70
N CYS A 19 -8.19 13.04 10.01
CA CYS A 19 -8.03 11.83 10.82
C CYS A 19 -9.33 11.01 10.82
N ASN A 20 -9.28 9.77 10.33
CA ASN A 20 -10.46 8.96 10.09
C ASN A 20 -10.84 8.14 11.34
N GLU A 21 -11.91 8.55 12.01
CA GLU A 21 -12.47 7.90 13.20
C GLU A 21 -12.72 6.39 13.02
N GLN A 22 -13.08 5.92 11.82
CA GLN A 22 -13.32 4.49 11.57
C GLN A 22 -12.04 3.65 11.52
N THR A 23 -10.88 4.30 11.44
CA THR A 23 -9.59 3.63 11.26
C THR A 23 -8.60 3.90 12.38
N ILE A 24 -8.88 4.89 13.24
CA ILE A 24 -7.97 5.36 14.30
C ILE A 24 -7.61 4.24 15.29
N GLU A 25 -8.56 3.36 15.62
CA GLU A 25 -8.32 2.23 16.54
C GLU A 25 -7.31 1.22 15.99
N THR A 26 -7.14 1.16 14.67
CA THR A 26 -6.26 0.20 14.01
C THR A 26 -5.12 0.88 13.25
N ASN A 27 -5.05 2.20 13.23
CA ASN A 27 -3.95 2.97 12.66
C ASN A 27 -3.37 3.89 13.73
N HIS A 28 -2.48 3.34 14.56
CA HIS A 28 -1.80 4.04 15.64
C HIS A 28 -0.80 5.12 15.17
N TYR A 29 -0.67 5.37 13.87
CA TYR A 29 0.12 6.49 13.34
C TYR A 29 -0.74 7.73 13.03
N GLN A 30 -2.06 7.61 13.07
CA GLN A 30 -2.92 8.79 12.95
C GLN A 30 -2.80 9.66 14.20
N GLN A 31 -2.63 10.95 13.98
CA GLN A 31 -2.58 11.95 15.04
C GLN A 31 -3.67 12.99 14.74
N PRO A 32 -4.74 13.06 15.54
CA PRO A 32 -5.72 14.12 15.39
C PRO A 32 -5.08 15.48 15.66
N ASP A 33 -5.37 16.47 14.82
CA ASP A 33 -4.96 17.86 15.03
C ASP A 33 -6.19 18.69 15.44
N ASP A 34 -6.46 18.74 16.74
CA ASP A 34 -7.60 19.47 17.32
C ASP A 34 -7.54 21.00 17.09
N ASN A 35 -6.42 21.52 16.57
CA ASN A 35 -6.23 22.96 16.33
C ASN A 35 -6.58 23.37 14.90
N LYS A 36 -6.80 22.43 13.99
CA LYS A 36 -7.13 22.72 12.58
C LYS A 36 -8.50 22.17 12.23
N SER A 37 -9.26 22.95 11.48
CA SER A 37 -10.47 22.46 10.84
C SER A 37 -10.16 21.43 9.75
N HIS A 38 -11.13 20.56 9.43
CA HIS A 38 -10.98 19.61 8.31
C HIS A 38 -10.68 20.31 6.98
N SER A 39 -11.21 21.53 6.77
CA SER A 39 -10.90 22.33 5.58
C SER A 39 -9.45 22.78 5.52
N GLU A 40 -8.86 23.18 6.65
CA GLU A 40 -7.44 23.59 6.69
C GLU A 40 -6.51 22.39 6.49
N ILE A 41 -6.87 21.23 7.04
CA ILE A 41 -6.13 19.98 6.84
C ILE A 41 -6.21 19.55 5.37
N LEU A 42 -7.40 19.58 4.76
CA LEU A 42 -7.58 19.28 3.34
C LEU A 42 -6.80 20.25 2.45
N GLU A 43 -6.80 21.55 2.74
CA GLU A 43 -6.04 22.54 1.96
C GLU A 43 -4.53 22.24 2.00
N GLN A 44 -3.99 21.90 3.17
CA GLN A 44 -2.59 21.50 3.31
C GLN A 44 -2.28 20.21 2.52
N ALA A 45 -3.14 19.21 2.64
CA ALA A 45 -2.98 17.95 1.90
C ALA A 45 -3.06 18.14 0.38
N LEU A 46 -3.90 19.06 -0.11
CA LEU A 46 -3.97 19.39 -1.54
C LEU A 46 -2.68 20.06 -2.03
N ILE A 47 -2.08 20.95 -1.22
CA ILE A 47 -0.78 21.57 -1.55
C ILE A 47 0.31 20.49 -1.64
N GLU A 48 0.37 19.57 -0.67
CA GLU A 48 1.34 18.48 -0.67
C GLU A 48 1.11 17.50 -1.83
N PHE A 49 -0.15 17.16 -2.11
CA PHE A 49 -0.54 16.33 -3.25
C PHE A 49 -0.11 16.96 -4.58
N ASP A 50 -0.40 18.24 -4.78
CA ASP A 50 -0.05 18.97 -6.02
C ASP A 50 1.48 19.04 -6.19
N ALA A 51 2.22 19.26 -5.10
CA ALA A 51 3.67 19.25 -5.11
C ALA A 51 4.23 17.85 -5.45
N PHE A 52 3.63 16.80 -4.90
CA PHE A 52 4.03 15.41 -5.15
C PHE A 52 3.76 14.99 -6.60
N GLU A 53 2.54 15.21 -7.11
CA GLU A 53 2.17 14.94 -8.51
C GLU A 53 3.11 15.70 -9.47
N LYS A 54 3.36 16.98 -9.20
CA LYS A 54 4.30 17.78 -10.00
C LYS A 54 5.71 17.19 -9.96
N ASN A 55 6.19 16.76 -8.80
CA ASN A 55 7.53 16.18 -8.67
C ASN A 55 7.68 14.92 -9.54
N LEU A 56 6.68 14.03 -9.55
CA LEU A 56 6.68 12.84 -10.41
C LEU A 56 6.75 13.22 -11.90
N LEU A 57 5.90 14.17 -12.32
CA LEU A 57 5.85 14.63 -13.71
C LEU A 57 7.16 15.29 -14.15
N ASP A 58 7.76 16.13 -13.31
CA ASP A 58 9.06 16.78 -13.57
C ASP A 58 10.20 15.75 -13.77
N HIS A 59 10.08 14.56 -13.17
CA HIS A 59 11.02 13.45 -13.30
C HIS A 59 10.63 12.44 -14.39
N ASN A 60 9.69 12.80 -15.28
CA ASN A 60 9.21 11.96 -16.38
C ASN A 60 8.58 10.64 -15.93
N ILE A 61 7.90 10.62 -14.78
CA ILE A 61 7.06 9.50 -14.36
C ILE A 61 5.64 9.72 -14.88
N GLN A 62 5.00 8.68 -15.39
CA GLN A 62 3.62 8.77 -15.86
C GLN A 62 2.66 8.72 -14.67
N VAL A 63 1.66 9.60 -14.67
CA VAL A 63 0.67 9.70 -13.60
C VAL A 63 -0.73 9.71 -14.20
N THR A 64 -1.63 8.89 -13.63
CA THR A 64 -3.08 9.04 -13.78
C THR A 64 -3.64 9.52 -12.45
N THR A 65 -4.41 10.59 -12.47
CA THR A 65 -5.06 11.13 -11.28
C THR A 65 -6.59 11.00 -11.38
N LEU A 66 -7.20 10.35 -10.39
CA LEU A 66 -8.65 10.28 -10.22
C LEU A 66 -9.09 11.19 -9.06
N ILE A 67 -10.38 11.47 -8.96
CA ILE A 67 -10.95 12.30 -7.89
C ILE A 67 -11.56 11.42 -6.81
N GLY A 68 -11.17 11.64 -5.55
CA GLY A 68 -11.66 10.87 -4.40
C GLY A 68 -13.17 10.99 -4.16
N GLN A 69 -13.67 10.12 -3.28
CA GLN A 69 -15.09 10.02 -2.92
C GLN A 69 -15.38 10.78 -1.63
N LYS A 70 -16.56 11.42 -1.56
CA LYS A 70 -17.03 12.09 -0.33
C LYS A 70 -17.29 11.07 0.77
N GLY A 71 -17.03 11.45 2.02
CA GLY A 71 -17.11 10.57 3.19
C GLY A 71 -15.93 9.61 3.32
N CYS A 72 -14.92 9.71 2.45
CA CYS A 72 -13.77 8.80 2.39
C CYS A 72 -12.46 9.59 2.59
N PRO A 73 -12.14 10.02 3.83
CA PRO A 73 -10.94 10.81 4.11
C PRO A 73 -9.63 10.11 3.76
N ASP A 74 -9.60 8.78 3.75
CA ASP A 74 -8.41 7.98 3.40
C ASP A 74 -8.31 7.68 1.90
N ASN A 75 -9.23 8.17 1.05
CA ASN A 75 -9.28 7.76 -0.36
C ASN A 75 -8.02 8.17 -1.15
N ILE A 76 -7.24 9.14 -0.66
CA ILE A 76 -5.93 9.49 -1.18
C ILE A 76 -4.99 8.27 -1.28
N PHE A 77 -5.20 7.24 -0.46
CA PHE A 77 -4.46 5.98 -0.43
C PHE A 77 -5.25 4.85 -1.12
N PRO A 78 -5.02 4.52 -2.41
CA PRO A 78 -5.84 3.58 -3.19
C PRO A 78 -5.57 2.09 -2.88
N ASN A 79 -5.53 1.70 -1.60
CA ASN A 79 -5.18 0.34 -1.15
C ASN A 79 -6.18 -0.74 -1.58
N TRP A 80 -7.33 -0.33 -2.10
CA TRP A 80 -8.42 -1.22 -2.52
C TRP A 80 -8.16 -1.93 -3.86
N ALA A 81 -7.18 -1.50 -4.66
CA ALA A 81 -6.86 -2.12 -5.95
C ALA A 81 -5.36 -2.32 -6.20
N VAL A 82 -5.05 -3.39 -6.93
CA VAL A 82 -3.69 -3.67 -7.42
C VAL A 82 -3.76 -4.09 -8.88
N THR A 83 -2.87 -3.55 -9.71
CA THR A 83 -2.76 -3.89 -11.13
C THR A 83 -1.48 -4.67 -11.42
N PHE A 84 -1.48 -5.45 -12.50
CA PHE A 84 -0.38 -6.32 -12.90
C PHE A 84 0.04 -6.10 -14.36
N ASP A 85 1.18 -6.67 -14.74
CA ASP A 85 1.82 -6.52 -16.06
C ASP A 85 1.02 -7.17 -17.20
N ASP A 86 0.20 -8.17 -16.88
CA ASP A 86 -0.75 -8.81 -17.80
C ASP A 86 -2.08 -8.05 -17.95
N GLN A 87 -2.15 -6.82 -17.45
CA GLN A 87 -3.33 -5.96 -17.41
C GLN A 87 -4.48 -6.49 -16.53
N SER A 88 -4.23 -7.49 -15.68
CA SER A 88 -5.20 -7.83 -14.63
C SER A 88 -5.24 -6.75 -13.55
N MET A 89 -6.41 -6.62 -12.92
CA MET A 89 -6.65 -5.79 -11.74
C MET A 89 -7.39 -6.62 -10.70
N HIS A 90 -6.93 -6.54 -9.47
CA HIS A 90 -7.52 -7.19 -8.31
C HIS A 90 -8.14 -6.12 -7.40
N ILE A 91 -9.37 -6.36 -6.94
CA ILE A 91 -10.06 -5.53 -5.95
C ILE A 91 -10.05 -6.27 -4.61
N PHE A 92 -9.76 -5.52 -3.56
CA PHE A 92 -9.45 -6.04 -2.24
C PHE A 92 -10.50 -5.62 -1.18
N SER A 93 -10.60 -6.41 -0.11
CA SER A 93 -11.51 -6.14 1.01
C SER A 93 -10.90 -5.13 1.99
N MET A 94 -11.70 -4.13 2.40
CA MET A 94 -11.26 -3.03 3.24
C MET A 94 -11.92 -3.11 4.63
N LEU A 95 -11.14 -2.92 5.68
CA LEU A 95 -11.62 -2.98 7.06
C LEU A 95 -12.61 -1.85 7.35
N GLY A 96 -12.19 -0.60 7.13
CA GLY A 96 -13.01 0.59 7.39
C GLY A 96 -14.20 0.68 6.45
N GLU A 97 -15.41 0.87 6.98
CA GLU A 97 -16.63 0.87 6.18
C GLU A 97 -16.66 1.99 5.14
N ASN A 98 -16.19 3.18 5.53
CA ASN A 98 -16.05 4.32 4.62
C ASN A 98 -15.02 4.05 3.52
N ARG A 99 -13.96 3.29 3.83
CA ARG A 99 -12.96 2.89 2.83
C ARG A 99 -13.52 1.94 1.76
N ARG A 100 -14.60 1.20 2.05
CA ARG A 100 -15.27 0.34 1.05
C ARG A 100 -15.93 1.15 -0.06
N LEU A 101 -16.30 2.41 0.22
CA LEU A 101 -16.90 3.33 -0.74
C LEU A 101 -15.88 3.90 -1.75
N GLU A 102 -14.57 3.82 -1.43
CA GLU A 102 -13.47 4.24 -2.31
C GLU A 102 -13.45 3.48 -3.64
N LYS A 103 -13.95 2.23 -3.62
CA LYS A 103 -14.17 1.32 -4.76
C LYS A 103 -15.35 1.76 -5.61
N SER A 104 -15.33 3.01 -6.07
CA SER A 104 -16.44 3.59 -6.81
C SER A 104 -16.58 2.91 -8.19
N LYS A 105 -17.83 2.77 -8.66
CA LYS A 105 -18.10 2.22 -10.00
C LYS A 105 -17.42 3.02 -11.09
N GLU A 106 -17.26 4.32 -10.88
CA GLU A 106 -16.58 5.23 -11.81
C GLU A 106 -15.07 4.97 -11.85
N HIS A 107 -14.40 4.84 -10.69
CA HIS A 107 -12.98 4.46 -10.64
C HIS A 107 -12.74 3.11 -11.31
N ILE A 108 -13.53 2.10 -10.94
CA ILE A 108 -13.41 0.75 -11.50
C ILE A 108 -13.67 0.78 -13.02
N SER A 109 -14.69 1.50 -13.48
CA SER A 109 -14.97 1.61 -14.91
C SER A 109 -13.86 2.34 -15.67
N THR A 110 -13.24 3.34 -15.06
CA THR A 110 -12.13 4.10 -15.67
C THR A 110 -10.88 3.22 -15.79
N LEU A 111 -10.51 2.54 -14.71
CA LEU A 111 -9.36 1.63 -14.71
C LEU A 111 -9.58 0.43 -15.66
N ASN A 112 -10.82 -0.06 -15.78
CA ASN A 112 -11.16 -1.13 -16.72
C ASN A 112 -11.12 -0.71 -18.21
N GLN A 113 -10.82 0.56 -18.53
CA GLN A 113 -10.49 0.95 -19.90
C GLN A 113 -9.08 0.48 -20.31
N ILE A 114 -8.21 0.21 -19.33
CA ILE A 114 -6.82 -0.20 -19.51
C ILE A 114 -6.60 -1.62 -18.97
N TYR A 115 -7.21 -1.92 -17.81
CA TYR A 115 -7.08 -3.17 -17.09
C TYR A 115 -8.36 -4.02 -17.22
N ARG A 116 -8.30 -5.24 -16.69
CA ARG A 116 -9.46 -6.11 -16.51
C ARG A 116 -9.53 -6.56 -15.06
N THR A 117 -10.63 -6.24 -14.37
CA THR A 117 -10.94 -6.84 -13.06
C THR A 117 -11.08 -8.35 -13.21
N THR A 118 -10.12 -9.11 -12.67
CA THR A 118 -10.09 -10.58 -12.71
C THR A 118 -10.38 -11.21 -11.36
N LEU A 119 -10.28 -10.43 -10.29
CA LEU A 119 -10.51 -10.85 -8.91
C LEU A 119 -11.15 -9.69 -8.15
N ASP A 120 -12.17 -10.00 -7.35
CA ASP A 120 -12.82 -9.05 -6.46
C ASP A 120 -13.13 -9.73 -5.12
N TYR A 121 -12.41 -9.32 -4.08
CA TYR A 121 -12.55 -9.84 -2.72
C TYR A 121 -13.49 -9.00 -1.86
N SER A 122 -14.24 -8.05 -2.42
CA SER A 122 -15.18 -7.22 -1.65
C SER A 122 -16.21 -8.04 -0.89
N GLU A 123 -16.57 -9.25 -1.35
CA GLU A 123 -17.52 -10.11 -0.64
C GLU A 123 -17.05 -10.57 0.75
N TYR A 124 -15.74 -10.67 0.97
CA TYR A 124 -15.12 -11.05 2.24
C TYR A 124 -15.29 -9.99 3.35
N GLU A 125 -15.69 -8.77 2.98
CA GLU A 125 -16.05 -7.72 3.94
C GLU A 125 -17.26 -8.10 4.78
N ASN A 126 -18.17 -8.93 4.23
CA ASN A 126 -19.35 -9.43 4.94
C ASN A 126 -19.01 -10.50 5.99
N THR A 127 -17.83 -11.11 5.91
CA THR A 127 -17.32 -12.12 6.84
C THR A 127 -16.18 -11.59 7.71
N SER A 128 -15.95 -10.27 7.71
CA SER A 128 -14.87 -9.61 8.45
C SER A 128 -13.47 -10.13 8.12
N GLN A 129 -13.24 -10.50 6.86
CA GLN A 129 -11.93 -10.91 6.35
C GLN A 129 -11.38 -9.84 5.41
N PHE A 130 -10.28 -9.21 5.83
CA PHE A 130 -9.72 -8.03 5.18
C PHE A 130 -8.31 -8.29 4.67
N LEU A 131 -8.01 -7.78 3.47
CA LEU A 131 -6.69 -7.86 2.86
C LEU A 131 -6.53 -6.62 2.01
N GLU A 132 -5.88 -5.57 2.51
CA GLU A 132 -5.86 -4.25 1.88
C GLU A 132 -4.76 -4.11 0.81
N GLY A 133 -4.79 -4.98 -0.21
CA GLY A 133 -3.95 -4.85 -1.40
C GLY A 133 -2.45 -4.80 -1.11
N THR A 134 -1.72 -3.91 -1.80
CA THR A 134 -0.26 -3.79 -1.67
C THR A 134 0.22 -3.20 -0.36
N SER A 135 -0.67 -2.58 0.43
CA SER A 135 -0.28 -2.14 1.78
C SER A 135 -0.21 -3.33 2.75
N SER A 136 -1.06 -4.34 2.56
CA SER A 136 -0.94 -5.63 3.25
C SER A 136 0.17 -6.51 2.65
N LEU A 137 0.19 -6.67 1.32
CA LEU A 137 1.06 -7.58 0.58
C LEU A 137 2.20 -6.82 -0.12
N VAL A 138 3.38 -6.78 0.49
CA VAL A 138 4.57 -6.20 -0.18
C VAL A 138 5.13 -7.25 -1.13
N LEU A 139 5.08 -6.95 -2.43
CA LEU A 139 5.33 -7.92 -3.50
C LEU A 139 6.75 -7.81 -4.04
N ASP A 140 7.53 -8.89 -3.91
CA ASP A 140 8.64 -9.19 -4.79
C ASP A 140 8.08 -9.84 -6.06
N ARG A 141 7.80 -9.01 -7.06
CA ARG A 141 7.10 -9.40 -8.29
C ARG A 141 7.97 -10.27 -9.19
N VAL A 142 9.29 -10.05 -9.17
CA VAL A 142 10.25 -10.80 -10.00
C VAL A 142 10.43 -12.22 -9.46
N ASN A 143 10.59 -12.38 -8.15
CA ASN A 143 10.81 -13.70 -7.54
C ASN A 143 9.51 -14.38 -7.10
N ARG A 144 8.35 -13.73 -7.30
CA ARG A 144 7.02 -14.24 -6.93
C ARG A 144 6.92 -14.54 -5.44
N ILE A 145 7.36 -13.59 -4.60
CA ILE A 145 7.25 -13.69 -3.15
C ILE A 145 6.42 -12.52 -2.62
N ALA A 146 5.44 -12.81 -1.77
CA ALA A 146 4.62 -11.83 -1.09
C ALA A 146 4.96 -11.84 0.40
N TYR A 147 5.24 -10.67 0.96
CA TYR A 147 5.56 -10.50 2.38
C TYR A 147 4.38 -9.83 3.08
N MET A 148 3.93 -10.41 4.18
CA MET A 148 2.77 -9.90 4.91
C MET A 148 2.94 -10.00 6.42
N GLY A 149 2.87 -8.84 7.09
CA GLY A 149 2.65 -8.75 8.52
C GLY A 149 1.17 -8.98 8.86
N ILE A 150 0.88 -9.88 9.80
CA ILE A 150 -0.49 -10.13 10.28
C ILE A 150 -1.02 -8.88 11.01
N SER A 151 -2.24 -8.45 10.66
CA SER A 151 -2.93 -7.34 11.33
C SER A 151 -4.45 -7.47 11.15
N SER A 152 -5.23 -6.55 11.73
CA SER A 152 -6.68 -6.46 11.49
C SER A 152 -7.04 -6.14 10.03
N ARG A 153 -6.08 -5.67 9.22
CA ARG A 153 -6.22 -5.34 7.80
C ARG A 153 -5.58 -6.37 6.87
N SER A 154 -4.92 -7.39 7.42
CA SER A 154 -4.13 -8.39 6.71
C SER A 154 -4.46 -9.80 7.20
N ASN A 155 -5.53 -10.38 6.65
CA ASN A 155 -6.00 -11.72 6.99
C ASN A 155 -5.15 -12.81 6.33
N GLU A 156 -4.61 -13.73 7.15
CA GLU A 156 -3.73 -14.81 6.71
C GLU A 156 -4.40 -15.78 5.72
N ASP A 157 -5.60 -16.27 6.02
CA ASP A 157 -6.30 -17.22 5.15
C ASP A 157 -6.56 -16.64 3.75
N LEU A 158 -6.97 -15.37 3.69
CA LEU A 158 -7.25 -14.69 2.45
C LEU A 158 -5.96 -14.39 1.65
N ALA A 159 -4.86 -14.09 2.35
CA ALA A 159 -3.54 -13.93 1.74
C ALA A 159 -2.98 -15.24 1.20
N ILE A 160 -3.14 -16.36 1.92
CA ILE A 160 -2.77 -17.71 1.44
C ILE A 160 -3.54 -18.01 0.15
N LYS A 161 -4.87 -17.81 0.18
CA LYS A 161 -5.71 -18.00 -1.01
C LYS A 161 -5.23 -17.16 -2.19
N TRP A 162 -4.98 -15.86 -1.96
CA TRP A 162 -4.49 -14.98 -3.01
C TRP A 162 -3.14 -15.44 -3.57
N ALA A 163 -2.20 -15.79 -2.68
CA ALA A 163 -0.86 -16.22 -3.07
C ALA A 163 -0.89 -17.52 -3.90
N ASP A 164 -1.70 -18.50 -3.49
CA ASP A 164 -1.89 -19.74 -4.23
C ASP A 164 -2.51 -19.48 -5.62
N ASP A 165 -3.61 -18.72 -5.68
CA ASP A 165 -4.30 -18.39 -6.94
C ASP A 165 -3.37 -17.62 -7.90
N GLN A 166 -2.47 -16.80 -7.35
CA GLN A 166 -1.54 -15.97 -8.12
C GLN A 166 -0.15 -16.60 -8.27
N ASN A 167 0.12 -17.82 -7.79
CA ASN A 167 1.46 -18.43 -7.81
C ASN A 167 2.54 -17.52 -7.20
N TYR A 168 2.27 -17.01 -6.00
CA TYR A 168 3.25 -16.36 -5.12
C TYR A 168 3.57 -17.29 -3.95
N GLN A 169 4.84 -17.33 -3.53
CA GLN A 169 5.20 -17.81 -2.21
C GLN A 169 4.82 -16.73 -1.17
N LEU A 170 4.05 -17.09 -0.16
CA LEU A 170 3.70 -16.17 0.93
C LEU A 170 4.68 -16.33 2.11
N ILE A 171 5.25 -15.21 2.55
CA ILE A 171 6.02 -15.10 3.80
C ILE A 171 5.20 -14.30 4.80
N VAL A 172 4.61 -15.01 5.76
CA VAL A 172 3.84 -14.41 6.86
C VAL A 172 4.74 -14.17 8.07
N PHE A 173 4.56 -13.04 8.74
CA PHE A 173 5.27 -12.68 9.96
C PHE A 173 4.39 -11.87 10.92
N GLU A 174 4.80 -11.77 12.19
CA GLU A 174 4.14 -10.91 13.17
C GLU A 174 4.99 -9.68 13.44
N THR A 175 4.34 -8.53 13.55
CA THR A 175 4.98 -7.26 13.87
C THR A 175 4.56 -6.74 15.24
N GLN A 176 5.31 -5.77 15.76
CA GLN A 176 4.94 -5.00 16.93
C GLN A 176 5.28 -3.53 16.71
N SER A 177 4.29 -2.67 16.87
CA SER A 177 4.41 -1.22 16.76
C SER A 177 4.92 -0.58 18.06
N HIS A 178 5.04 0.75 18.04
CA HIS A 178 5.36 1.55 19.21
C HIS A 178 4.27 1.53 20.31
N THR A 179 3.03 1.14 20.00
CA THR A 179 1.95 0.96 20.99
C THR A 179 1.87 -0.46 21.55
N GLY A 180 2.59 -1.41 20.94
CA GLY A 180 2.59 -2.83 21.32
C GLY A 180 1.67 -3.71 20.45
N ASP A 181 0.79 -3.09 19.66
CA ASP A 181 -0.11 -3.76 18.71
C ASP A 181 0.59 -4.07 17.37
N PRO A 182 0.05 -4.96 16.52
CA PRO A 182 0.61 -5.20 15.18
C PRO A 182 0.64 -3.93 14.31
N ILE A 183 1.69 -3.78 13.49
CA ILE A 183 1.73 -2.76 12.45
C ILE A 183 0.63 -3.07 11.42
N TYR A 184 -0.23 -2.08 11.15
CA TYR A 184 -1.47 -2.29 10.41
C TYR A 184 -1.27 -2.63 8.94
N HIS A 185 -0.24 -2.07 8.29
CA HIS A 185 0.15 -2.35 6.92
C HIS A 185 1.65 -2.62 6.86
N SER A 186 2.01 -3.64 6.08
CA SER A 186 3.40 -4.09 5.91
C SER A 186 4.24 -3.03 5.20
N ASP A 187 3.66 -2.30 4.24
CA ASP A 187 4.32 -1.26 3.44
C ASP A 187 4.78 -0.03 4.26
N VAL A 188 4.32 0.12 5.50
CA VAL A 188 4.84 1.14 6.43
C VAL A 188 6.26 0.81 6.88
N MET A 189 6.59 -0.49 6.95
CA MET A 189 7.84 -0.98 7.52
C MET A 189 8.79 -1.62 6.51
N MET A 190 8.34 -1.86 5.28
CA MET A 190 9.17 -2.50 4.25
C MET A 190 8.77 -2.09 2.83
N SER A 191 9.75 -2.12 1.93
CA SER A 191 9.57 -1.90 0.50
C SER A 191 10.55 -2.76 -0.29
N ILE A 192 10.16 -3.19 -1.50
CA ILE A 192 10.97 -4.06 -2.37
C ILE A 192 11.12 -3.38 -3.73
N GLY A 193 12.35 -2.97 -4.04
CA GLY A 193 12.79 -2.49 -5.34
C GLY A 193 13.50 -3.58 -6.14
N THR A 194 14.09 -3.22 -7.27
CA THR A 194 14.71 -4.17 -8.21
C THR A 194 15.94 -4.85 -7.61
N GLU A 195 16.74 -4.12 -6.84
CA GLU A 195 17.97 -4.64 -6.19
C GLU A 195 17.93 -4.52 -4.66
N LEU A 196 17.17 -3.55 -4.14
CA LEU A 196 17.15 -3.19 -2.74
C LEU A 196 15.83 -3.59 -2.08
N ALA A 197 15.91 -4.16 -0.88
CA ALA A 197 14.77 -4.33 0.01
C ALA A 197 14.98 -3.49 1.28
N LEU A 198 14.08 -2.54 1.54
CA LEU A 198 14.03 -1.81 2.80
C LEU A 198 13.21 -2.61 3.81
N VAL A 199 13.68 -2.72 5.04
CA VAL A 199 12.94 -3.41 6.11
C VAL A 199 13.30 -2.87 7.49
N CYS A 200 12.31 -2.74 8.36
CA CYS A 200 12.52 -2.56 9.80
C CYS A 200 12.40 -3.92 10.52
N SER A 201 13.46 -4.72 10.51
CA SER A 201 13.50 -6.04 11.14
C SER A 201 13.29 -5.95 12.66
N GLU A 202 13.70 -4.85 13.30
CA GLU A 202 13.43 -4.57 14.71
C GLU A 202 11.93 -4.56 15.06
N SER A 203 11.06 -4.29 14.09
CA SER A 203 9.61 -4.28 14.29
C SER A 203 8.97 -5.66 14.04
N ILE A 204 9.74 -6.65 13.61
CA ILE A 204 9.26 -8.02 13.41
C ILE A 204 9.42 -8.80 14.72
N LYS A 205 8.29 -9.12 15.33
CA LYS A 205 8.22 -9.87 16.59
C LYS A 205 8.45 -11.37 16.38
N LEU A 206 7.84 -11.96 15.35
CA LEU A 206 8.02 -13.36 14.96
C LEU A 206 8.19 -13.48 13.45
N GLY A 207 9.07 -14.37 12.99
CA GLY A 207 9.31 -14.60 11.56
C GLY A 207 10.46 -13.77 10.94
N GLY A 208 11.10 -12.88 11.71
CA GLY A 208 12.16 -11.99 11.22
C GLY A 208 13.31 -12.70 10.51
N ASN A 209 13.84 -13.79 11.08
CA ASN A 209 14.89 -14.58 10.43
C ASN A 209 14.44 -15.12 9.06
N ASN A 210 13.18 -15.54 8.91
CA ASN A 210 12.67 -16.04 7.64
C ASN A 210 12.57 -14.92 6.60
N VAL A 211 12.05 -13.76 7.00
CA VAL A 211 11.97 -12.56 6.14
C VAL A 211 13.36 -12.15 5.64
N ILE A 212 14.32 -11.99 6.55
CA ILE A 212 15.69 -11.58 6.20
C ILE A 212 16.41 -12.63 5.35
N ASN A 213 16.27 -13.92 5.70
CA ASN A 213 16.87 -15.00 4.90
C ASN A 213 16.28 -15.04 3.48
N GLN A 214 14.98 -14.81 3.32
CA GLN A 214 14.34 -14.83 2.01
C GLN A 214 14.73 -13.61 1.16
N LEU A 215 14.73 -12.41 1.76
CA LEU A 215 15.13 -11.18 1.07
C LEU A 215 16.60 -11.23 0.64
N SER A 216 17.51 -11.69 1.51
CA SER A 216 18.95 -11.73 1.23
C SER A 216 19.36 -12.73 0.14
N GLN A 217 18.46 -13.61 -0.30
CA GLN A 217 18.70 -14.47 -1.46
C GLN A 217 18.67 -13.71 -2.79
N THR A 218 17.96 -12.59 -2.84
CA THR A 218 17.64 -11.89 -4.10
C THR A 218 17.89 -10.38 -4.06
N HIS A 219 17.98 -9.77 -2.88
CA HIS A 219 18.12 -8.33 -2.68
C HIS A 219 19.24 -7.98 -1.69
N GLU A 220 19.82 -6.79 -1.87
CA GLU A 220 20.55 -6.11 -0.81
C GLU A 220 19.54 -5.56 0.21
N ILE A 221 19.79 -5.81 1.50
CA ILE A 221 18.89 -5.39 2.57
C ILE A 221 19.37 -4.04 3.12
N LEU A 222 18.51 -3.02 3.05
CA LEU A 222 18.67 -1.76 3.77
C LEU A 222 17.79 -1.78 5.01
N GLU A 223 18.44 -1.93 6.17
CA GLU A 223 17.77 -1.89 7.45
C GLU A 223 17.40 -0.44 7.82
N ILE A 224 16.15 -0.21 8.23
CA ILE A 224 15.69 1.08 8.78
C ILE A 224 15.37 0.94 10.28
N SER A 225 15.66 1.98 11.05
CA SER A 225 15.34 2.02 12.48
C SER A 225 13.85 2.23 12.72
N ARG A 226 13.39 1.96 13.95
CA ARG A 226 12.02 2.32 14.37
C ARG A 226 11.72 3.81 14.24
N ASP A 227 12.68 4.69 14.49
CA ASP A 227 12.49 6.14 14.34
C ASP A 227 12.28 6.54 12.86
N GLN A 228 13.00 5.89 11.94
CA GLN A 228 12.81 6.08 10.50
C GLN A 228 11.46 5.52 10.05
N LEU A 229 11.05 4.37 10.59
CA LEU A 229 9.70 3.82 10.37
C LEU A 229 8.60 4.76 10.89
N MET A 230 8.78 5.37 12.06
CA MET A 230 7.84 6.39 12.59
C MET A 230 7.74 7.63 11.69
N SER A 231 8.77 7.88 10.89
CA SER A 231 8.80 8.93 9.87
C SER A 231 8.38 8.44 8.48
N PHE A 232 7.75 7.26 8.40
CA PHE A 232 7.29 6.60 7.15
C PHE A 232 8.40 6.33 6.12
N CYS A 233 9.67 6.21 6.54
CA CYS A 233 10.78 5.94 5.61
C CYS A 233 10.65 4.59 4.88
N GLY A 234 9.94 3.62 5.47
CA GLY A 234 9.66 2.34 4.83
C GLY A 234 8.60 2.43 3.72
N ASN A 235 7.74 3.45 3.74
CA ASN A 235 6.65 3.65 2.79
C ASN A 235 7.13 4.37 1.54
N CYS A 236 8.11 3.78 0.87
CA CYS A 236 8.65 4.25 -0.40
C CYS A 236 8.41 3.21 -1.50
N ILE A 237 8.45 3.64 -2.75
CA ILE A 237 8.23 2.78 -3.92
C ILE A 237 9.28 3.07 -4.99
N GLU A 238 9.92 2.01 -5.50
CA GLU A 238 10.78 2.12 -6.66
C GLU A 238 9.94 2.14 -7.94
N ILE A 239 10.10 3.20 -8.74
CA ILE A 239 9.39 3.40 -10.00
C ILE A 239 10.35 3.76 -11.15
N LYS A 240 9.91 3.51 -12.38
CA LYS A 240 10.65 3.81 -13.60
C LYS A 240 10.17 5.12 -14.21
N ASP A 241 11.10 5.96 -14.67
CA ASP A 241 10.74 7.05 -15.56
C ASP A 241 10.51 6.53 -17.01
N THR A 242 10.11 7.42 -17.93
CA THR A 242 9.94 7.07 -19.36
C THR A 242 11.22 6.61 -20.06
N ASN A 243 12.39 6.82 -19.45
CA ASN A 243 13.70 6.38 -19.94
C ASN A 243 14.18 5.07 -19.29
N ASN A 244 13.33 4.42 -18.47
CA ASN A 244 13.64 3.24 -17.66
C ASN A 244 14.68 3.47 -16.54
N LYS A 245 14.92 4.72 -16.14
CA LYS A 245 15.72 5.02 -14.96
C LYS A 245 14.88 4.74 -13.71
N LEU A 246 15.46 4.03 -12.74
CA LEU A 246 14.84 3.77 -11.44
C LEU A 246 14.92 5.01 -10.55
N ASN A 247 13.81 5.33 -9.88
CA ASN A 247 13.67 6.40 -8.91
C ASN A 247 12.97 5.82 -7.68
N LEU A 248 13.43 6.18 -6.49
CA LEU A 248 12.73 5.89 -5.25
C LEU A 248 11.87 7.10 -4.89
N VAL A 249 10.59 6.85 -4.67
CA VAL A 249 9.57 7.86 -4.33
C VAL A 249 9.00 7.58 -2.96
#